data_AF-A0A0C2WRY4-F1
#
_entry.id   AF-A0A0C2WRY4-F1
#
_cell.length_a   1.000
_cell.length_b   1.000
_cell.length_c   1.000
_cell.angle_alpha   90.00
_cell.angle_beta   90.00
_cell.angle_gamma   90.00
#
_symmetry.space_group_name_H-M   'P 1'
#
loop_
_entity.id
_entity.type
_entity.pdbx_description
1 polymer ?
#
loop_
_entity_poly.entity_id
_entity_poly.type
_entity_poly.pdbx_seq_one_letter_code
_entity_poly.pdbx_strand_id
1 'polypeptide(L)'
;MKLFSALVCVVLTAQEVFAHYRFLGINGSGDYQQYDNYYSNGPVTNVASSDIACNLGAIARTTGTLTVAAGSTATFNVPNGISHPGPLLWYMAKAPGSVNGWNPSGNVWFKIAQTGATFSGGAMSWPSSGLSTVSVRIPSSISAGEYLLRVEHIAVHGVQVVSKGFYLIVVYSNYVLRFLHIANSLGAQFYISCAQLKVTGGGSASPSPLVAFPGAYKATDPGILINIYYPVPTSYTPPGPAVWSG
;
A
#
# COMPACT_ATOMS: atom_id res chain seq x y z
N MET A 1 -22.40 -51.01 -36.33
CA MET A 1 -21.88 -49.64 -36.18
C MET A 1 -21.51 -49.43 -34.72
N LYS A 2 -20.21 -49.47 -34.37
CA LYS A 2 -19.75 -49.27 -32.99
C LYS A 2 -19.46 -47.78 -32.79
N LEU A 3 -20.28 -47.11 -31.99
CA LEU A 3 -20.07 -45.71 -31.59
C LEU A 3 -19.01 -45.67 -30.49
N PHE A 4 -17.82 -45.18 -30.81
CA PHE A 4 -16.83 -44.80 -29.81
C PHE A 4 -17.24 -43.45 -29.21
N SER A 5 -17.68 -43.44 -27.95
CA SER A 5 -17.81 -42.20 -27.18
C SER A 5 -16.42 -41.74 -26.78
N ALA A 6 -15.95 -40.64 -27.38
CA ALA A 6 -14.74 -39.96 -26.95
C ALA A 6 -15.04 -39.20 -25.64
N LEU A 7 -14.45 -39.66 -24.54
CA LEU A 7 -14.46 -38.97 -23.27
C LEU A 7 -13.56 -37.73 -23.39
N VAL A 8 -14.15 -36.56 -23.63
CA VAL A 8 -13.42 -35.28 -23.58
C VAL A 8 -13.11 -34.96 -22.12
N CYS A 9 -11.87 -35.23 -21.70
CA CYS A 9 -11.37 -34.82 -20.40
C CYS A 9 -11.08 -33.33 -20.45
N VAL A 10 -11.99 -32.50 -19.94
CA VAL A 10 -11.77 -31.07 -19.75
C VAL A 10 -10.76 -30.92 -18.61
N VAL A 11 -9.50 -30.70 -18.95
CA VAL A 11 -8.47 -30.30 -17.99
C VAL A 11 -8.78 -28.87 -17.56
N LEU A 12 -9.44 -28.73 -16.40
CA LEU A 12 -9.52 -27.46 -15.69
C LEU A 12 -8.11 -27.13 -15.20
N THR A 13 -7.40 -26.26 -15.94
CA THR A 13 -6.19 -25.65 -15.42
C THR A 13 -6.63 -24.72 -14.28
N ALA A 14 -6.27 -25.07 -13.04
CA ALA A 14 -6.33 -24.11 -11.95
C ALA A 14 -5.36 -22.98 -12.30
N GLN A 15 -5.88 -21.85 -12.77
CA GLN A 15 -5.07 -20.64 -12.85
C GLN A 15 -4.77 -20.24 -11.40
N GLU A 16 -3.50 -20.34 -11.02
CA GLU A 16 -2.97 -19.71 -9.82
C GLU A 16 -3.20 -18.20 -9.97
N VAL A 17 -4.35 -17.69 -9.49
CA VAL A 17 -4.55 -16.26 -9.34
C VAL A 17 -3.63 -15.83 -8.22
N PHE A 18 -2.42 -15.38 -8.56
CA PHE A 18 -1.51 -14.76 -7.61
C PHE A 18 -2.16 -13.44 -7.15
N ALA A 19 -3.01 -13.52 -6.12
CA ALA A 19 -3.72 -12.36 -5.59
C ALA A 19 -2.75 -11.31 -5.00
N HIS A 20 -1.53 -11.73 -4.68
CA HIS A 20 -0.51 -10.94 -4.01
C HIS A 20 0.56 -10.42 -5.00
N TYR A 21 0.95 -9.17 -4.84
CA TYR A 21 1.89 -8.49 -5.75
C TYR A 21 2.88 -7.59 -4.99
N ARG A 22 3.93 -7.15 -5.69
CA ARG A 22 4.96 -6.24 -5.18
C ARG A 22 5.22 -5.14 -6.20
N PHE A 23 5.69 -4.01 -5.69
CA PHE A 23 6.28 -2.96 -6.51
C PHE A 23 7.77 -3.26 -6.67
N LEU A 24 8.21 -3.46 -7.91
CA LEU A 24 9.57 -3.88 -8.28
C LEU A 24 10.15 -2.90 -9.29
N GLY A 25 11.42 -2.54 -9.12
CA GLY A 25 12.15 -1.64 -9.99
C GLY A 25 11.55 -0.23 -10.09
N ILE A 26 12.38 0.75 -10.42
CA ILE A 26 11.92 2.13 -10.60
C ILE A 26 12.60 2.74 -11.82
N ASN A 27 11.82 3.30 -12.75
CA ASN A 27 12.33 3.86 -14.01
C ASN A 27 13.24 2.90 -14.80
N GLY A 28 12.90 1.61 -14.78
CA GLY A 28 13.71 0.57 -15.43
C GLY A 28 15.01 0.22 -14.68
N SER A 29 15.28 0.82 -13.51
CA SER A 29 16.27 0.29 -12.59
C SER A 29 15.79 -1.08 -12.09
N GLY A 30 16.69 -2.05 -11.94
CA GLY A 30 16.37 -3.27 -11.21
C GLY A 30 16.05 -2.99 -9.73
N ASP A 31 15.75 -4.04 -8.97
CA ASP A 31 15.29 -3.95 -7.58
C ASP A 31 16.38 -3.52 -6.57
N TYR A 32 17.60 -3.27 -7.03
CA TYR A 32 18.78 -2.95 -6.21
C TYR A 32 18.69 -1.63 -5.42
N GLN A 33 17.64 -0.83 -5.64
CA GLN A 33 17.43 0.47 -5.02
C GLN A 33 16.13 0.53 -4.21
N GLN A 34 15.54 -0.63 -3.90
CA GLN A 34 14.23 -0.72 -3.24
C GLN A 34 14.25 -1.56 -1.95
N TYR A 35 13.42 -1.12 -0.99
CA TYR A 35 13.01 -1.91 0.15
C TYR A 35 11.67 -2.55 -0.19
N ASP A 36 11.62 -3.88 -0.19
CA ASP A 36 10.39 -4.63 -0.39
C ASP A 36 10.39 -5.96 0.39
N ASN A 37 9.24 -6.62 0.42
CA ASN A 37 9.11 -7.96 0.99
C ASN A 37 9.74 -8.99 0.03
N TYR A 38 11.07 -9.13 0.05
CA TYR A 38 11.77 -10.08 -0.82
C TYR A 38 11.30 -11.53 -0.65
N TYR A 39 10.98 -11.90 0.59
CA TYR A 39 10.66 -13.27 0.97
C TYR A 39 9.23 -13.69 0.63
N SER A 40 8.33 -12.75 0.37
CA SER A 40 6.92 -13.03 0.13
C SER A 40 6.24 -11.90 -0.63
N ASN A 41 5.21 -12.22 -1.41
CA ASN A 41 4.34 -11.19 -2.00
C ASN A 41 3.30 -10.69 -0.98
N GLY A 42 3.37 -11.12 0.28
CA GLY A 42 2.42 -10.82 1.33
C GLY A 42 2.37 -9.34 1.73
N PRO A 43 1.21 -8.85 2.19
CA PRO A 43 1.02 -7.48 2.61
C PRO A 43 1.43 -7.27 4.08
N VAL A 44 1.70 -6.03 4.44
CA VAL A 44 1.63 -5.61 5.86
C VAL A 44 0.15 -5.48 6.23
N THR A 45 -0.24 -5.91 7.42
CA THR A 45 -1.64 -5.83 7.90
C THR A 45 -1.81 -5.04 9.20
N ASN A 46 -0.71 -4.85 9.94
CA ASN A 46 -0.71 -4.08 11.18
C ASN A 46 -0.13 -2.68 10.96
N VAL A 47 -0.99 -1.66 10.96
CA VAL A 47 -0.59 -0.24 10.79
C VAL A 47 0.29 0.31 11.92
N ALA A 48 0.37 -0.39 13.06
CA ALA A 48 1.27 -0.05 14.16
C ALA A 48 2.66 -0.70 14.04
N SER A 49 2.86 -1.62 13.08
CA SER A 49 4.18 -2.21 12.82
C SER A 49 5.12 -1.18 12.20
N SER A 50 6.43 -1.28 12.50
CA SER A 50 7.48 -0.56 11.77
C SER A 50 7.50 -0.87 10.27
N ASP A 51 7.02 -2.05 9.88
CA ASP A 51 6.98 -2.49 8.48
C ASP A 51 6.04 -1.63 7.63
N ILE A 52 5.13 -0.85 8.22
CA ILE A 52 4.21 0.01 7.47
C ILE A 52 4.93 1.14 6.72
N ALA A 53 6.18 1.46 7.10
CA ALA A 53 6.99 2.45 6.41
C ALA A 53 7.45 1.94 5.03
N CYS A 54 8.18 0.81 5.01
CA CYS A 54 8.87 0.30 3.81
C CYS A 54 8.83 -1.24 3.65
N ASN A 55 7.83 -1.91 4.25
CA ASN A 55 7.60 -3.36 4.23
C ASN A 55 8.58 -4.21 5.08
N LEU A 56 8.21 -5.48 5.32
CA LEU A 56 8.80 -6.40 6.30
C LEU A 56 10.28 -6.69 5.98
N GLY A 57 11.15 -6.48 6.98
CA GLY A 57 12.59 -6.72 6.82
C GLY A 57 13.28 -5.67 5.96
N ALA A 58 12.87 -4.39 6.09
CA ALA A 58 13.55 -3.21 5.54
C ALA A 58 14.99 -3.05 6.08
N ILE A 59 15.82 -4.06 5.82
CA ILE A 59 17.27 -4.02 5.86
C ILE A 59 17.65 -3.46 4.49
N ALA A 60 18.52 -2.44 4.49
CA ALA A 60 19.05 -1.83 3.28
C ALA A 60 19.66 -2.91 2.38
N ARG A 61 18.92 -3.37 1.37
CA ARG A 61 19.47 -4.18 0.27
C ARG A 61 20.22 -3.30 -0.74
N THR A 62 20.30 -2.01 -0.46
CA THR A 62 20.65 -0.98 -1.41
C THR A 62 22.06 -0.46 -1.15
N THR A 63 22.90 -0.50 -2.17
CA THR A 63 24.23 0.12 -2.17
C THR A 63 24.23 1.50 -2.87
N GLY A 64 23.05 2.08 -3.19
CA GLY A 64 22.98 3.38 -3.85
C GLY A 64 21.59 3.98 -4.07
N THR A 65 21.56 5.11 -4.78
CA THR A 65 20.37 5.93 -5.07
C THR A 65 20.11 6.02 -6.57
N LEU A 66 18.84 6.08 -6.99
CA LEU A 66 18.47 6.50 -8.34
C LEU A 66 18.53 8.03 -8.44
N THR A 67 19.32 8.57 -9.38
CA THR A 67 19.28 10.02 -9.63
C THR A 67 18.06 10.39 -10.46
N VAL A 68 17.25 11.34 -9.98
CA VAL A 68 16.07 11.86 -10.68
C VAL A 68 16.02 13.38 -10.60
N ALA A 69 15.55 14.06 -11.64
CA ALA A 69 15.29 15.50 -11.56
C ALA A 69 13.96 15.78 -10.82
N ALA A 70 13.91 16.83 -10.01
CA ALA A 70 12.65 17.37 -9.50
C ALA A 70 11.72 17.73 -10.68
N GLY A 71 10.42 17.41 -10.57
CA GLY A 71 9.46 17.57 -11.67
C GLY A 71 9.44 16.43 -12.68
N SER A 72 10.35 15.46 -12.58
CA SER A 72 10.33 14.25 -13.42
C SER A 72 9.29 13.23 -12.92
N THR A 73 9.07 12.18 -13.72
CA THR A 73 8.16 11.06 -13.36
C THR A 73 8.98 9.88 -12.85
N ALA A 74 8.55 9.32 -11.72
CA ALA A 74 9.00 8.05 -11.18
C ALA A 74 7.94 6.97 -11.45
N THR A 75 8.36 5.81 -11.96
CA THR A 75 7.47 4.71 -12.34
C THR A 75 7.95 3.41 -11.69
N PHE A 76 7.10 2.79 -10.89
CA PHE A 76 7.30 1.45 -10.33
C PHE A 76 6.65 0.39 -11.22
N ASN A 77 7.26 -0.80 -11.32
CA ASN A 77 6.62 -1.93 -11.99
C ASN A 77 5.85 -2.80 -10.99
N VAL A 78 4.76 -3.40 -11.45
CA VAL A 78 3.94 -4.38 -10.72
C VAL A 78 3.72 -5.56 -11.67
N PRO A 79 4.68 -6.50 -11.79
CA PRO A 79 4.67 -7.47 -12.90
C PRO A 79 3.41 -8.33 -12.97
N ASN A 80 2.81 -8.66 -11.83
CA ASN A 80 1.60 -9.47 -11.74
C ASN A 80 0.31 -8.63 -11.84
N GLY A 81 0.42 -7.31 -11.98
CA GLY A 81 -0.69 -6.37 -11.94
C GLY A 81 -1.29 -6.20 -10.54
N ILE A 82 -1.94 -5.06 -10.32
CA ILE A 82 -2.74 -4.82 -9.11
C ILE A 82 -4.09 -5.55 -9.27
N SER A 83 -4.30 -6.60 -8.48
CA SER A 83 -5.50 -7.46 -8.56
C SER A 83 -6.55 -7.18 -7.48
N HIS A 84 -6.22 -6.37 -6.46
CA HIS A 84 -7.16 -6.03 -5.39
C HIS A 84 -7.74 -4.61 -5.54
N PRO A 85 -8.98 -4.38 -5.10
CA PRO A 85 -9.58 -3.05 -5.01
C PRO A 85 -8.88 -2.21 -3.94
N GLY A 86 -8.48 -0.98 -4.28
CA GLY A 86 -7.78 -0.11 -3.34
C GLY A 86 -7.17 1.14 -3.95
N PRO A 87 -6.86 2.18 -3.15
CA PRO A 87 -6.13 3.34 -3.63
C PRO A 87 -4.65 3.03 -3.81
N LEU A 88 -4.00 3.85 -4.63
CA LEU A 88 -2.55 4.05 -4.64
C LEU A 88 -2.21 5.33 -3.89
N LEU A 89 -1.13 5.31 -3.11
CA LEU A 89 -0.62 6.47 -2.41
C LEU A 89 0.90 6.55 -2.58
N TRP A 90 1.42 7.77 -2.70
CA TRP A 90 2.85 8.03 -2.76
C TRP A 90 3.26 9.05 -1.73
N TYR A 91 4.36 8.75 -1.05
CA TYR A 91 4.96 9.61 -0.05
C TYR A 91 6.44 9.79 -0.34
N MET A 92 6.98 10.92 0.06
CA MET A 92 8.42 11.14 0.09
C MET A 92 8.88 11.47 1.52
N ALA A 93 10.13 11.13 1.83
CA ALA A 93 10.79 11.53 3.07
C ALA A 93 12.23 11.97 2.75
N LYS A 94 12.58 13.19 3.14
CA LYS A 94 13.93 13.74 2.91
C LYS A 94 14.89 13.21 3.97
N ALA A 95 16.00 12.59 3.55
CA ALA A 95 17.05 12.23 4.49
C ALA A 95 17.78 13.49 5.00
N PRO A 96 18.25 13.50 6.27
CA PRO A 96 19.09 14.58 6.78
C PRO A 96 20.47 14.64 6.09
N GLY A 97 20.86 13.56 5.43
CA GLY A 97 22.09 13.45 4.64
C GLY A 97 21.91 12.34 3.60
N SER A 98 22.43 11.14 3.89
CA SER A 98 22.20 9.97 3.04
C SER A 98 20.98 9.18 3.45
N VAL A 99 20.28 8.59 2.48
CA VAL A 99 19.23 7.58 2.73
C VAL A 99 19.82 6.23 3.13
N ASN A 100 21.09 5.96 2.81
CA ASN A 100 21.71 4.67 3.14
C ASN A 100 21.93 4.56 4.66
N GLY A 101 21.33 3.52 5.27
CA GLY A 101 21.36 3.31 6.72
C GLY A 101 20.49 4.29 7.52
N TRP A 102 19.73 5.16 6.86
CA TRP A 102 18.82 6.08 7.54
C TRP A 102 17.52 5.37 7.92
N ASN A 103 17.13 5.48 9.19
CA ASN A 103 15.82 5.06 9.68
C ASN A 103 14.82 6.22 9.56
N PRO A 104 13.83 6.16 8.65
CA PRO A 104 12.85 7.23 8.43
C PRO A 104 11.71 7.21 9.48
N SER A 105 12.05 6.94 10.73
CA SER A 105 11.11 7.03 11.86
C SER A 105 10.79 8.47 12.22
N GLY A 106 9.58 8.72 12.74
CA GLY A 106 9.12 10.06 13.11
C GLY A 106 8.45 10.83 11.97
N ASN A 107 8.14 12.11 12.21
CA ASN A 107 7.36 12.94 11.28
C ASN A 107 8.24 13.44 10.12
N VAL A 108 8.54 12.56 9.17
CA VAL A 108 9.43 12.84 8.02
C VAL A 108 8.75 12.62 6.67
N TRP A 109 7.56 12.01 6.65
CA TRP A 109 6.86 11.64 5.43
C TRP A 109 5.85 12.72 5.04
N PHE A 110 5.80 13.07 3.75
CA PHE A 110 4.73 13.90 3.17
C PHE A 110 4.14 13.20 1.95
N LYS A 111 2.83 13.32 1.77
CA LYS A 111 2.12 12.71 0.65
C LYS A 111 2.31 13.57 -0.60
N ILE A 112 2.69 12.96 -1.72
CA ILE A 112 2.88 13.66 -3.01
C ILE A 112 1.80 13.34 -4.03
N ALA A 113 1.11 12.20 -3.87
CA ALA A 113 -0.01 11.83 -4.72
C ALA A 113 -0.88 10.77 -4.04
N GLN A 114 -2.13 10.68 -4.48
CA GLN A 114 -3.02 9.57 -4.16
C GLN A 114 -4.03 9.36 -5.29
N THR A 115 -4.54 8.14 -5.41
CA THR A 115 -5.78 7.85 -6.12
C THR A 115 -6.90 7.57 -5.13
N GLY A 116 -8.14 7.66 -5.59
CA GLY A 116 -9.32 7.24 -4.85
C GLY A 116 -10.17 6.33 -5.71
N ALA A 117 -11.34 5.96 -5.20
CA ALA A 117 -12.33 5.27 -5.98
C ALA A 117 -13.13 6.24 -6.87
N THR A 118 -13.62 5.74 -7.99
CA THR A 118 -14.60 6.41 -8.84
C THR A 118 -15.99 5.81 -8.60
N PHE A 119 -17.03 6.64 -8.73
CA PHE A 119 -18.41 6.25 -8.44
C PHE A 119 -19.28 6.58 -9.65
N SER A 120 -19.93 5.58 -10.23
CA SER A 120 -20.82 5.75 -11.39
C SER A 120 -21.91 4.68 -11.39
N GLY A 121 -23.15 5.08 -11.66
CA GLY A 121 -24.28 4.15 -11.77
C GLY A 121 -24.55 3.30 -10.53
N GLY A 122 -24.19 3.79 -9.33
CA GLY A 122 -24.29 3.01 -8.07
C GLY A 122 -23.18 1.99 -7.86
N ALA A 123 -22.15 1.97 -8.72
CA ALA A 123 -20.97 1.13 -8.58
C ALA A 123 -19.75 1.95 -8.16
N MET A 124 -18.87 1.29 -7.40
CA MET A 124 -17.56 1.78 -7.00
C MET A 124 -16.48 1.08 -7.85
N SER A 125 -15.50 1.82 -8.37
CA SER A 125 -14.40 1.29 -9.18
C SER A 125 -13.06 1.88 -8.77
N TRP A 126 -11.98 1.16 -9.03
CA TRP A 126 -10.63 1.55 -8.63
C TRP A 126 -9.75 1.74 -9.86
N PRO A 127 -9.24 2.97 -10.12
CA PRO A 127 -8.34 3.23 -11.24
C PRO A 127 -7.02 2.45 -11.19
N SER A 128 -6.67 1.89 -10.03
CA SER A 128 -5.49 1.05 -9.83
C SER A 128 -5.63 -0.36 -10.40
N SER A 129 -6.85 -0.86 -10.60
CA SER A 129 -7.10 -2.25 -10.98
C SER A 129 -6.47 -2.59 -12.33
N GLY A 130 -5.69 -3.67 -12.36
CA GLY A 130 -5.01 -4.18 -13.55
C GLY A 130 -3.75 -3.42 -13.95
N LEU A 131 -3.36 -2.35 -13.25
CA LEU A 131 -2.13 -1.63 -13.56
C LEU A 131 -0.90 -2.51 -13.33
N SER A 132 -0.05 -2.63 -14.34
CA SER A 132 1.25 -3.31 -14.30
C SER A 132 2.43 -2.34 -14.10
N THR A 133 2.17 -1.04 -14.17
CA THR A 133 3.09 0.02 -13.79
C THR A 133 2.30 1.13 -13.09
N VAL A 134 2.94 1.80 -12.14
CA VAL A 134 2.32 2.93 -11.43
C VAL A 134 3.31 4.08 -11.36
N SER A 135 2.84 5.28 -11.71
CA SER A 135 3.71 6.45 -11.88
C SER A 135 3.29 7.61 -10.99
N VAL A 136 4.27 8.40 -10.57
CA VAL A 136 4.07 9.64 -9.81
C VAL A 136 5.05 10.71 -10.26
N ARG A 137 4.60 11.97 -10.28
CA ARG A 137 5.47 13.12 -10.54
C ARG A 137 6.19 13.51 -9.26
N ILE A 138 7.52 13.58 -9.29
CA ILE A 138 8.32 14.17 -8.21
C ILE A 138 8.00 15.66 -8.16
N PRO A 139 7.59 16.24 -7.02
CA PRO A 139 7.25 17.66 -6.97
C PRO A 139 8.43 18.52 -7.41
N SER A 140 8.16 19.56 -8.22
CA SER A 140 9.23 20.38 -8.80
C SER A 140 9.79 21.44 -7.83
N SER A 141 9.09 21.74 -6.73
CA SER A 141 9.48 22.78 -5.77
C SER A 141 10.32 22.28 -4.59
N ILE A 142 10.47 20.95 -4.41
CA ILE A 142 11.28 20.40 -3.31
C ILE A 142 12.76 20.74 -3.46
N SER A 143 13.44 20.81 -2.33
CA SER A 143 14.91 20.89 -2.30
C SER A 143 15.58 19.64 -2.86
N ALA A 144 16.70 19.84 -3.56
CA ALA A 144 17.61 18.76 -3.93
C ALA A 144 18.10 17.98 -2.68
N GLY A 145 18.47 16.71 -2.87
CA GLY A 145 19.01 15.85 -1.81
C GLY A 145 18.55 14.40 -1.95
N GLU A 146 18.86 13.58 -0.96
CA GLU A 146 18.44 12.17 -0.95
C GLU A 146 17.06 12.01 -0.27
N TYR A 147 16.22 11.19 -0.88
CA TYR A 147 14.84 10.94 -0.46
C TYR A 147 14.52 9.45 -0.52
N LEU A 148 13.66 9.00 0.39
CA LEU A 148 12.87 7.79 0.17
C LEU A 148 11.60 8.17 -0.58
N LEU A 149 11.27 7.43 -1.64
CA LEU A 149 9.96 7.46 -2.32
C LEU A 149 9.21 6.18 -2.00
N ARG A 150 8.16 6.30 -1.20
CA ARG A 150 7.27 5.22 -0.81
C ARG A 150 6.09 5.14 -1.77
N VAL A 151 5.88 3.98 -2.37
CA VAL A 151 4.66 3.62 -3.09
C VAL A 151 3.86 2.64 -2.25
N GLU A 152 2.54 2.81 -2.24
CA GLU A 152 1.63 1.96 -1.50
C GLU A 152 0.37 1.69 -2.29
N HIS A 153 -0.10 0.45 -2.24
CA HIS A 153 -1.48 0.10 -2.55
C HIS A 153 -2.16 -0.49 -1.31
N ILE A 154 -3.36 -0.01 -0.98
CA ILE A 154 -4.13 -0.49 0.17
C ILE A 154 -5.29 -1.33 -0.33
N ALA A 155 -5.15 -2.65 -0.32
CA ALA A 155 -6.23 -3.55 -0.68
C ALA A 155 -7.30 -3.59 0.42
N VAL A 156 -8.53 -3.22 0.06
CA VAL A 156 -9.69 -3.08 0.97
C VAL A 156 -10.82 -4.07 0.65
N HIS A 157 -10.45 -5.21 0.05
CA HIS A 157 -11.40 -6.30 -0.26
C HIS A 157 -11.84 -7.08 0.99
N GLY A 158 -11.07 -7.01 2.08
CA GLY A 158 -11.44 -7.67 3.32
C GLY A 158 -12.62 -6.97 3.98
N VAL A 159 -13.69 -7.70 4.29
CA VAL A 159 -14.87 -7.13 4.96
C VAL A 159 -14.49 -6.71 6.39
N GLN A 160 -14.26 -5.40 6.57
CA GLN A 160 -13.94 -4.86 7.89
C GLN A 160 -15.22 -4.62 8.68
N VAL A 161 -15.63 -5.61 9.49
CA VAL A 161 -16.68 -5.39 10.51
C VAL A 161 -16.04 -4.92 11.82
N VAL A 162 -16.42 -3.73 12.29
CA VAL A 162 -16.32 -3.47 13.73
C VAL A 162 -17.42 -4.28 14.38
N SER A 163 -17.11 -5.45 14.95
CA SER A 163 -18.01 -6.02 15.95
C SER A 163 -18.00 -5.08 17.16
N LYS A 164 -18.84 -4.04 17.14
CA LYS A 164 -19.13 -3.25 18.33
C LYS A 164 -19.83 -4.18 19.33
N GLY A 165 -19.06 -4.85 20.16
CA GLY A 165 -19.48 -5.27 21.49
C GLY A 165 -20.44 -6.46 21.62
N PHE A 166 -20.26 -7.56 20.89
CA PHE A 166 -20.85 -8.84 21.34
C PHE A 166 -19.92 -9.52 22.35
N TYR A 167 -20.06 -9.16 23.63
CA TYR A 167 -19.57 -9.98 24.74
C TYR A 167 -20.55 -11.15 24.93
N LEU A 168 -20.11 -12.38 24.73
CA LEU A 168 -20.84 -13.52 25.31
C LEU A 168 -20.44 -13.57 26.78
N ILE A 169 -21.34 -13.14 27.65
CA ILE A 169 -21.19 -13.31 29.09
C ILE A 169 -21.56 -14.75 29.39
N VAL A 170 -20.56 -15.62 29.53
CA VAL A 170 -20.78 -16.95 30.10
C VAL A 170 -20.67 -16.83 31.61
N VAL A 171 -21.80 -16.86 32.31
CA VAL A 171 -21.83 -16.79 33.77
C VAL A 171 -21.56 -18.19 34.33
N TYR A 172 -20.34 -18.46 34.77
CA TYR A 172 -20.04 -19.58 35.66
C TYR A 172 -19.84 -19.04 37.08
N SER A 173 -20.78 -19.38 37.97
CA SER A 173 -20.71 -19.30 39.44
C SER A 173 -19.55 -18.46 40.01
N ASN A 174 -19.65 -17.12 39.84
CA ASN A 174 -18.79 -16.07 40.39
C ASN A 174 -17.57 -15.57 39.57
N TYR A 175 -17.43 -15.90 38.27
CA TYR A 175 -16.40 -15.28 37.40
C TYR A 175 -17.00 -14.65 36.14
N VAL A 176 -16.65 -13.38 35.87
CA VAL A 176 -16.99 -12.70 34.61
C VAL A 176 -15.82 -12.87 33.65
N LEU A 177 -15.87 -13.89 32.79
CA LEU A 177 -14.95 -14.06 31.67
C LEU A 177 -15.39 -13.18 30.50
N ARG A 178 -14.69 -12.07 30.30
CA ARG A 178 -14.84 -11.18 29.14
C ARG A 178 -14.14 -11.82 27.94
N PHE A 179 -14.87 -12.58 27.13
CA PHE A 179 -14.40 -13.02 25.82
C PHE A 179 -14.59 -11.90 24.79
N LEU A 180 -13.49 -11.36 24.27
CA LEU A 180 -13.51 -10.56 23.06
C LEU A 180 -13.74 -11.51 21.88
N HIS A 181 -14.92 -11.45 21.24
CA HIS A 181 -15.10 -12.09 19.94
C HIS A 181 -14.28 -11.36 18.89
N ILE A 182 -13.10 -11.89 18.60
CA ILE A 182 -12.32 -11.51 17.42
C ILE A 182 -13.02 -12.19 16.23
N ALA A 183 -13.95 -11.49 15.59
CA ALA A 183 -14.35 -11.87 14.25
C ALA A 183 -13.10 -11.71 13.37
N ASN A 184 -12.62 -12.79 12.77
CA ASN A 184 -11.51 -12.79 11.82
C ASN A 184 -11.94 -12.01 10.56
N SER A 185 -11.82 -10.68 10.63
CA SER A 185 -11.78 -9.80 9.48
C SER A 185 -10.38 -9.90 8.89
N LEU A 186 -10.27 -10.36 7.64
CA LEU A 186 -9.05 -10.18 6.85
C LEU A 186 -8.87 -8.67 6.69
N GLY A 187 -8.05 -8.04 7.53
CA GLY A 187 -7.82 -6.59 7.57
C GLY A 187 -7.55 -5.92 6.21
N ALA A 188 -7.48 -4.59 6.20
CA ALA A 188 -6.84 -3.91 5.07
C ALA A 188 -5.42 -4.45 4.86
N GLN A 189 -5.03 -4.64 3.60
CA GLN A 189 -3.74 -5.23 3.22
C GLN A 189 -2.89 -4.16 2.52
N PHE A 190 -1.74 -3.86 3.08
CA PHE A 190 -0.85 -2.79 2.63
C PHE A 190 0.32 -3.38 1.85
N TYR A 191 0.35 -3.14 0.55
CA TYR A 191 1.46 -3.50 -0.33
C TYR A 191 2.35 -2.28 -0.50
N ILE A 192 3.57 -2.35 0.01
CA ILE A 192 4.46 -1.18 0.15
C ILE A 192 5.83 -1.51 -0.45
N SER A 193 6.44 -0.50 -1.08
CA SER A 193 7.87 -0.49 -1.44
C SER A 193 8.43 0.94 -1.26
N CYS A 194 9.72 1.04 -0.93
CA CYS A 194 10.43 2.31 -0.87
C CYS A 194 11.62 2.32 -1.82
N ALA A 195 11.70 3.31 -2.71
CA ALA A 195 12.87 3.55 -3.56
C ALA A 195 13.79 4.62 -2.95
N GLN A 196 15.11 4.42 -3.08
CA GLN A 196 16.12 5.41 -2.71
C GLN A 196 16.42 6.35 -3.87
N LEU A 197 16.15 7.65 -3.72
CA LEU A 197 16.33 8.66 -4.76
C LEU A 197 17.38 9.69 -4.37
N LYS A 198 18.14 10.16 -5.36
CA LYS A 198 18.90 11.41 -5.31
C LYS A 198 18.22 12.41 -6.22
N VAL A 199 17.48 13.34 -5.63
CA VAL A 199 16.77 14.39 -6.36
C VAL A 199 17.74 15.52 -6.71
N THR A 200 17.82 15.88 -7.99
CA THR A 200 18.58 17.01 -8.51
C THR A 200 17.66 18.13 -9.00
N GLY A 201 18.19 19.36 -9.03
CA GLY A 201 17.38 20.56 -9.32
C GLY A 201 16.34 20.83 -8.22
N GLY A 202 15.25 21.50 -8.59
CA GLY A 202 14.11 21.78 -7.71
C GLY A 202 14.07 23.20 -7.17
N GLY A 203 13.46 23.38 -6.00
CA GLY A 203 13.28 24.67 -5.33
C GLY A 203 13.76 24.64 -3.88
N SER A 204 13.14 25.47 -3.04
CA SER A 204 13.43 25.58 -1.60
C SER A 204 12.21 25.30 -0.73
N ALA A 205 11.12 24.78 -1.32
CA ALA A 205 9.90 24.52 -0.58
C ALA A 205 10.11 23.42 0.47
N SER A 206 9.49 23.62 1.62
CA SER A 206 9.49 22.68 2.74
C SER A 206 8.14 21.97 2.81
N PRO A 207 8.06 20.67 2.50
CA PRO A 207 6.80 19.94 2.49
C PRO A 207 6.11 19.90 3.86
N SER A 208 4.79 20.01 3.85
CA SER A 208 3.93 19.98 5.04
C SER A 208 2.50 19.57 4.66
N PRO A 209 1.76 18.87 5.55
CA PRO A 209 2.19 18.37 6.85
C PRO A 209 3.10 17.14 6.75
N LEU A 210 4.01 17.00 7.71
CA LEU A 210 4.81 15.79 7.88
C LEU A 210 4.12 14.82 8.84
N VAL A 211 4.20 13.53 8.54
CA VAL A 211 3.63 12.44 9.33
C VAL A 211 4.64 11.30 9.50
N ALA A 212 4.35 10.37 10.41
CA ALA A 212 5.19 9.21 10.70
C ALA A 212 4.58 7.91 10.19
N PHE A 213 5.42 6.95 9.81
CA PHE A 213 5.05 5.56 9.62
C PHE A 213 5.88 4.68 10.56
N PRO A 214 5.28 4.01 11.56
CA PRO A 214 3.87 4.05 11.95
C PRO A 214 3.45 5.41 12.56
N GLY A 215 2.14 5.70 12.55
CA GLY A 215 1.55 6.89 13.17
C GLY A 215 0.52 7.64 12.32
N ALA A 216 0.73 7.71 11.00
CA ALA A 216 -0.13 8.41 10.06
C ALA A 216 -1.48 7.71 9.85
N TYR A 217 -1.53 6.40 10.06
CA TYR A 217 -2.71 5.56 9.86
C TYR A 217 -3.22 5.02 11.18
N LYS A 218 -4.55 4.95 11.30
CA LYS A 218 -5.25 4.21 12.34
C LYS A 218 -6.02 3.07 11.70
N ALA A 219 -6.06 1.93 12.38
CA ALA A 219 -6.86 0.79 11.93
C ALA A 219 -8.35 1.14 11.78
N THR A 220 -8.81 2.24 12.39
CA THR A 220 -10.17 2.75 12.34
C THR A 220 -10.39 3.89 11.33
N ASP A 221 -9.38 4.28 10.54
CA ASP A 221 -9.57 5.32 9.52
C ASP A 221 -10.61 4.85 8.50
N PRO A 222 -11.52 5.73 8.03
CA PRO A 222 -12.64 5.33 7.18
C PRO A 222 -12.24 4.80 5.79
N GLY A 223 -11.00 5.05 5.35
CA GLY A 223 -10.44 4.43 4.14
C GLY A 223 -9.77 3.07 4.39
N ILE A 224 -9.55 2.69 5.65
CA ILE A 224 -8.91 1.44 6.06
C ILE A 224 -9.98 0.46 6.58
N LEU A 225 -10.81 0.93 7.50
CA LEU A 225 -11.97 0.23 8.05
C LEU A 225 -13.20 0.56 7.22
N ILE A 226 -13.40 -0.19 6.14
CA ILE A 226 -14.47 0.04 5.17
C ILE A 226 -15.08 -1.26 4.66
N ASN A 227 -16.38 -1.24 4.40
CA ASN A 227 -17.07 -2.25 3.61
C ASN A 227 -17.37 -1.66 2.22
N ILE A 228 -16.69 -2.16 1.20
CA ILE A 228 -16.85 -1.67 -0.19
C ILE A 228 -17.99 -2.35 -0.95
N TYR A 229 -18.63 -3.38 -0.35
CA TYR A 229 -19.61 -4.22 -1.03
C TYR A 229 -21.05 -3.84 -0.72
N TYR A 230 -21.39 -3.59 0.54
CA TYR A 230 -22.76 -3.29 0.92
C TYR A 230 -22.90 -2.50 2.24
N PRO A 231 -23.67 -1.38 2.25
CA PRO A 231 -24.09 -0.64 1.06
C PRO A 231 -22.87 -0.16 0.29
N VAL A 232 -22.95 -0.09 -1.05
CA VAL A 232 -21.82 0.42 -1.86
C VAL A 232 -21.55 1.87 -1.45
N PRO A 233 -20.31 2.22 -1.03
CA PRO A 233 -19.99 3.59 -0.67
C PRO A 233 -20.24 4.55 -1.83
N THR A 234 -20.62 5.78 -1.53
CA THR A 234 -20.74 6.88 -2.51
C THR A 234 -19.54 7.83 -2.49
N SER A 235 -18.63 7.61 -1.55
CA SER A 235 -17.38 8.35 -1.42
C SER A 235 -16.30 7.47 -0.79
N TYR A 236 -15.05 7.85 -0.99
CA TYR A 236 -13.89 7.18 -0.40
C TYR A 236 -12.88 8.24 0.04
N THR A 237 -12.38 8.12 1.27
CA THR A 237 -11.34 9.01 1.81
C THR A 237 -10.05 8.23 1.99
N PRO A 238 -9.02 8.42 1.14
CA PRO A 238 -7.72 7.81 1.34
C PRO A 238 -7.11 8.20 2.70
N PRO A 239 -6.47 7.29 3.44
CA PRO A 239 -5.91 7.58 4.76
C PRO A 239 -4.68 8.49 4.69
N GLY A 240 -4.26 9.02 5.84
CA GLY A 240 -3.09 9.90 5.96
C GLY A 240 -3.36 11.37 5.63
N PRO A 241 -2.31 12.20 5.52
CA PRO A 241 -2.43 13.65 5.32
C PRO A 241 -2.97 14.01 3.92
N ALA A 242 -3.30 15.28 3.70
CA ALA A 242 -3.56 15.80 2.36
C ALA A 242 -2.33 15.66 1.45
N VAL A 243 -2.55 15.60 0.14
CA VAL A 243 -1.46 15.68 -0.86
C VAL A 243 -0.83 17.07 -0.78
N TRP A 244 0.48 17.11 -0.63
CA TRP A 244 1.25 18.34 -0.72
C TRP A 244 1.47 18.71 -2.20
N SER A 245 1.04 19.91 -2.59
CA SER A 245 0.97 20.34 -3.99
C SER A 245 2.21 21.07 -4.52
N GLY A 246 3.21 21.30 -3.66
CA GLY A 246 4.41 22.05 -4.03
C GLY A 246 4.35 23.53 -3.65
#